data_AF-A0A952HIA1-F1
#
_entry.id   AF-A0A952HIA1-F1
#
_cell.length_a   1.000
_cell.length_b   1.000
_cell.length_c   1.000
_cell.angle_alpha   90.00
_cell.angle_beta   90.00
_cell.angle_gamma   90.00
#
_symmetry.space_group_name_H-M   'P 1'
#
loop_
_entity.id
_entity.type
_entity.pdbx_description
1 polymer ?
#
loop_
_entity_poly.entity_id
_entity_poly.type
_entity_poly.pdbx_seq_one_letter_code
_entity_poly.pdbx_strand_id
1 'polypeptide(L)' 'DMVTRLCHRVLVMASGQLLSEGTAEEVARDPRVIEAYLGGAT' A
#
# COMPACT_ATOMS: atom_id res chain seq x y z
N ASP A 1 -0.03 -14.39 -2.26
CA ASP A 1 0.86 -15.48 -1.82
C ASP A 1 2.23 -15.58 -2.50
N MET A 2 2.45 -15.13 -3.74
CA MET A 2 3.82 -15.09 -4.31
C MET A 2 4.59 -13.80 -3.98
N VAL A 3 3.91 -12.65 -4.07
CA VAL A 3 4.52 -11.31 -3.85
C VAL A 3 4.90 -11.10 -2.38
N THR A 4 4.05 -11.52 -1.44
CA THR A 4 4.30 -11.40 0.01
C THR A 4 5.54 -12.16 0.49
N ARG A 5 5.88 -13.29 -0.15
CA ARG A 5 7.04 -14.12 0.23
C ARG A 5 8.36 -13.60 -0.31
N LEU A 6 8.34 -12.87 -1.43
CA LEU A 6 9.54 -12.34 -2.10
C LEU A 6 9.82 -10.87 -1.73
N CYS A 7 8.77 -10.10 -1.43
CA CYS A 7 8.89 -8.68 -1.08
C CYS A 7 8.76 -8.50 0.43
N HIS A 8 9.90 -8.41 1.13
CA HIS A 8 9.92 -8.10 2.56
C HIS A 8 9.58 -6.63 2.84
N ARG A 9 9.64 -5.79 1.79
CA ARG A 9 9.34 -4.37 1.83
C ARG A 9 8.55 -3.99 0.57
N VAL A 10 7.49 -3.22 0.77
CA VAL A 10 6.57 -2.71 -0.23
C VAL A 10 6.52 -1.20 -0.08
N LEU A 11 6.62 -0.49 -1.20
CA LEU A 11 6.45 0.95 -1.26
C LEU A 11 5.17 1.23 -2.06
N VAL A 12 4.25 2.00 -1.49
CA VAL A 12 3.08 2.50 -2.20
C VAL A 12 3.29 3.98 -2.52
N MET A 13 3.10 4.31 -3.78
CA MET A 13 3.21 5.67 -4.28
C MET A 13 1.86 6.12 -4.86
N ALA A 14 1.49 7.37 -4.60
CA ALA A 14 0.32 8.02 -5.17
C ALA A 14 0.72 9.43 -5.64
N SER A 15 0.25 9.85 -6.81
CA SER A 15 0.53 11.18 -7.38
C SER A 15 2.02 11.53 -7.42
N GLY A 16 2.87 10.54 -7.70
CA GLY A 16 4.33 10.71 -7.76
C GLY A 16 5.02 10.88 -6.40
N GLN A 17 4.32 10.69 -5.29
CA GLN A 17 4.85 10.80 -3.92
C GLN A 17 4.76 9.46 -3.19
N LEU A 18 5.67 9.23 -2.24
CA LEU A 18 5.60 8.08 -1.33
C LEU A 18 4.43 8.26 -0.37
N LEU A 19 3.53 7.28 -0.34
CA LEU A 19 2.34 7.28 0.51
C LEU A 19 2.55 6.43 1.75
N SER A 20 3.08 5.21 1.57
CA SER A 20 3.30 4.25 2.65
C SER A 20 4.43 3.27 2.31
N GLU A 21 5.11 2.76 3.32
CA GLU A 21 6.19 1.79 3.21
C GLU A 21 6.10 0.79 4.36
N GLY A 22 6.27 -0.51 4.07
CA GLY A 22 6.22 -1.58 5.06
C GLY A 22 6.10 -2.95 4.43
N THR A 23 5.75 -3.95 5.20
CA THR A 23 5.32 -5.26 4.66
C THR A 23 4.02 -5.12 3.90
N ALA A 24 3.71 -6.07 3.03
CA ALA A 24 2.44 -6.07 2.30
C ALA A 24 1.21 -6.05 3.24
N GLU A 25 1.31 -6.68 4.41
CA GLU A 25 0.23 -6.72 5.40
C GLU A 25 0.04 -5.39 6.14
N GLU A 26 1.12 -4.66 6.42
CA GLU A 26 1.06 -3.33 7.02
C GLU A 26 0.48 -2.32 6.05
N VAL A 27 0.99 -2.33 4.82
CA VAL A 27 0.59 -1.38 3.78
C VAL A 27 -0.84 -1.61 3.31
N ALA A 28 -1.31 -2.87 3.24
CA ALA A 28 -2.70 -3.18 2.91
C ALA A 28 -3.71 -2.75 3.98
N ARG A 29 -3.26 -2.54 5.22
CA ARG A 29 -4.10 -2.02 6.32
C ARG A 29 -4.02 -0.51 6.47
N ASP A 30 -3.14 0.17 5.73
CA ASP A 30 -2.99 1.62 5.79
C ASP A 30 -4.22 2.31 5.18
N PRO A 31 -5.00 3.06 5.97
CA PRO A 31 -6.21 3.74 5.47
C PRO A 31 -5.95 4.64 4.27
N ARG A 32 -4.76 5.26 4.20
CA ARG A 32 -4.37 6.14 3.09
C ARG A 32 -4.19 5.36 1.79
N VAL A 33 -3.66 4.14 1.87
CA VAL A 33 -3.49 3.23 0.73
C VAL A 33 -4.85 2.75 0.23
N ILE A 34 -5.74 2.38 1.16
CA ILE A 34 -7.10 1.95 0.85
C ILE A 34 -7.86 3.06 0.13
N GLU A 35 -7.81 4.29 0.66
CA GLU A 35 -8.43 5.48 0.05
C GLU A 35 -7.89 5.76 -1.36
N ALA A 36 -6.56 5.69 -1.54
CA ALA A 36 -5.92 5.94 -2.83
C ALA A 36 -6.24 4.87 -3.90
N TYR A 37 -6.46 3.62 -3.52
CA TYR A 37 -6.73 2.50 -4.45
C TYR A 37 -8.22 2.29 -4.76
N LEU A 38 -9.09 2.46 -3.76
CA LEU A 38 -10.52 2.20 -3.91
C LEU A 38 -11.32 3.46 -4.24
N GLY A 39 -10.69 4.63 -4.15
CA GLY A 39 -11.38 5.91 -4.08
C GLY A 39 -12.07 6.02 -2.72
N GLY A 40 -12.02 7.21 -2.09
CA GLY A 40 -12.85 7.48 -0.92
C GLY A 40 -14.29 7.06 -1.21
N ALA A 41 -14.98 6.48 -0.22
CA ALA A 41 -16.39 6.09 -0.33
C ALA A 41 -17.34 7.30 -0.38
N THR A 42 -16.97 8.35 -1.10
CA THR A 42 -17.67 9.64 -1.24
C THR A 42 -17.39 10.25 -2.60
#